data_AF-A0A087URE2-F1
#
_entry.id   AF-A0A087URE2-F1
#
_cell.length_a   1.000
_cell.length_b   1.000
_cell.length_c   1.000
_cell.angle_alpha   90.00
_cell.angle_beta   90.00
_cell.angle_gamma   90.00
#
_symmetry.space_group_name_H-M   'P 1'
#
loop_
_entity.id
_entity.type
_entity.pdbx_description
1 polymer ?
#
loop_
_entity_poly.entity_id
_entity_poly.type
_entity_poly.pdbx_seq_one_letter_code
_entity_poly.pdbx_strand_id
1 'polypeptide(L)'
;MDFITSMPPSQLLKTFDEDLQEFYYAVINRELDVTSSGNGLKMKRALTEIVRAYIKETTKNGASKISFDSSAKRCAYVMKHSPCFTAAVAKHLLNLLISNPHRLQKCVLQQRLNVCCIGGGPASDVVAVSKIVTSVYHCLSRNRKKLNFTVTVIDLSEGWETTGKNVMKTLKCNPQFFNAEEMTLNYKFIKADLTQPLKSDVKDVLMNADVLTMVYFLSAVNGSSAKDKSPKMLEEIFKLMKTGAFLLYLDSAVVGHYEGISAVAKNLGNLNVIYGPHLNYLHTLSLSSVKKHLELYAEHVNAFCGLTHCFLSTCAWVKMDHHQPSEKFRTPKKLLRYIAREDCDCYSRNYEKKKAHYMTNKLLIYCSRLQRLLIEKFGYACYEFEEEDDILDLATSVKLNNTTLFQTKSKKKRIFTNFD
;
A
#
# COMPACT_ATOMS: atom_id res chain seq x y z
N MET A 1 21.36 -10.79 -22.31
CA MET A 1 21.97 -9.87 -21.32
C MET A 1 20.95 -9.73 -20.21
N ASP A 2 21.26 -10.33 -19.07
CA ASP A 2 20.34 -10.40 -17.96
C ASP A 2 20.35 -9.08 -17.21
N PHE A 3 19.16 -8.50 -17.03
CA PHE A 3 18.88 -7.29 -16.23
C PHE A 3 19.57 -7.30 -14.85
N ILE A 4 19.95 -8.48 -14.35
CA ILE A 4 20.51 -8.73 -13.02
C ILE A 4 22.03 -8.40 -12.94
N THR A 5 22.76 -8.31 -14.06
CA THR A 5 24.23 -8.18 -13.99
C THR A 5 24.75 -6.75 -13.82
N SER A 6 23.98 -5.71 -14.15
CA SER A 6 24.49 -4.32 -14.14
C SER A 6 24.29 -3.58 -12.82
N MET A 7 23.28 -3.95 -12.02
CA MET A 7 23.07 -3.35 -10.69
C MET A 7 22.32 -4.33 -9.78
N PRO A 8 22.90 -4.76 -8.66
CA PRO A 8 22.21 -5.66 -7.75
C PRO A 8 20.97 -4.96 -7.19
N PRO A 9 19.80 -5.63 -7.17
CA PRO A 9 18.55 -5.05 -6.65
C PRO A 9 18.62 -4.42 -5.27
N SER A 10 19.52 -4.91 -4.42
CA SER A 10 19.78 -4.38 -3.08
C SER A 10 20.32 -2.94 -3.10
N GLN A 11 20.96 -2.50 -4.18
CA GLN A 11 21.44 -1.12 -4.32
C GLN A 11 20.35 -0.16 -4.80
N LEU A 12 19.39 -0.63 -5.61
CA LEU A 12 18.38 0.24 -6.22
C LEU A 12 17.50 0.94 -5.18
N LEU A 13 17.21 0.27 -4.06
CA LEU A 13 16.35 0.79 -3.00
C LEU A 13 17.10 1.16 -1.72
N LYS A 14 18.45 1.23 -1.74
CA LYS A 14 19.28 1.35 -0.53
C LYS A 14 18.97 2.58 0.33
N THR A 15 18.62 3.71 -0.29
CA THR A 15 18.25 4.98 0.38
C THR A 15 16.84 5.44 0.00
N PHE A 16 16.10 4.60 -0.73
CA PHE A 16 14.89 5.03 -1.39
C PHE A 16 13.84 5.57 -0.43
N ASP A 17 13.73 5.00 0.78
CA ASP A 17 12.80 5.51 1.78
C ASP A 17 13.20 6.84 2.41
N GLU A 18 14.49 7.18 2.47
CA GLU A 18 14.98 8.51 2.85
C GLU A 18 14.60 9.54 1.79
N ASP A 19 14.87 9.20 0.52
CA ASP A 19 14.58 10.03 -0.64
C ASP A 19 13.07 10.33 -0.75
N LEU A 20 12.23 9.37 -0.36
CA LEU A 20 10.77 9.53 -0.32
C LEU A 20 10.33 10.61 0.68
N GLN A 21 11.06 10.83 1.78
CA GLN A 21 10.69 11.87 2.75
C GLN A 21 10.80 13.26 2.14
N GLU A 22 11.92 13.54 1.44
CA GLU A 22 12.12 14.80 0.74
C GLU A 22 11.14 14.96 -0.42
N PHE A 23 10.91 13.88 -1.18
CA PHE A 23 9.96 13.87 -2.29
C PHE A 23 8.56 14.28 -1.81
N TYR A 24 8.04 13.64 -0.76
CA TYR A 24 6.70 13.94 -0.26
C TYR A 24 6.63 15.27 0.47
N TYR A 25 7.72 15.73 1.10
CA TYR A 25 7.80 17.08 1.64
C TYR A 25 7.65 18.14 0.53
N ALA A 26 8.27 17.93 -0.63
CA ALA A 26 8.12 18.81 -1.78
C ALA A 26 6.68 18.75 -2.36
N VAL A 27 6.05 17.57 -2.40
CA VAL A 27 4.63 17.44 -2.81
C VAL A 27 3.71 18.21 -1.87
N ILE A 28 3.91 18.06 -0.56
CA ILE A 28 3.12 18.74 0.46
C ILE A 28 3.28 20.25 0.33
N ASN A 29 4.50 20.77 0.24
CA ASN A 29 4.73 22.21 0.08
C ASN A 29 4.13 22.81 -1.20
N ARG A 30 4.03 22.03 -2.28
CA ARG A 30 3.32 22.47 -3.49
C ARG A 30 1.81 22.59 -3.30
N GLU A 31 1.23 21.76 -2.44
CA GLU A 31 -0.22 21.73 -2.21
C GLU A 31 -0.67 22.65 -1.07
N LEU A 32 0.09 22.62 0.02
CA LEU A 32 -0.12 23.36 1.23
C LEU A 32 1.27 23.78 1.69
N ASP A 33 1.68 25.02 1.41
CA ASP A 33 2.93 25.58 1.90
C ASP A 33 2.96 25.48 3.43
N VAL A 34 3.65 24.45 3.96
CA VAL A 34 3.65 24.11 5.39
C VAL A 34 4.62 24.99 6.17
N THR A 35 5.48 25.73 5.47
CA THR A 35 6.38 26.72 6.08
C THR A 35 5.60 27.93 6.61
N SER A 36 4.42 28.21 6.04
CA SER A 36 3.47 29.15 6.61
C SER A 36 2.87 28.61 7.91
N SER A 37 3.09 29.33 9.02
CA SER A 37 2.65 28.92 10.38
C SER A 37 1.15 28.56 10.46
N GLY A 38 0.30 29.30 9.75
CA GLY A 38 -1.14 29.03 9.69
C GLY A 38 -1.49 27.71 8.99
N ASN A 39 -0.71 27.31 7.99
CA ASN A 39 -0.91 26.07 7.25
C ASN A 39 -0.35 24.85 7.99
N GLY A 40 0.81 24.99 8.64
CA GLY A 40 1.35 23.95 9.53
C GLY A 40 0.34 23.54 10.62
N LEU A 41 -0.31 24.53 11.26
CA LEU A 41 -1.36 24.27 12.26
C LEU A 41 -2.60 23.57 11.66
N LYS A 42 -3.03 23.96 10.45
CA LYS A 42 -4.14 23.28 9.76
C LYS A 42 -3.80 21.82 9.46
N MET A 43 -2.58 21.55 8.97
CA MET A 43 -2.13 20.19 8.69
C MET A 43 -2.08 19.35 9.96
N LYS A 44 -1.56 19.90 11.06
CA LYS A 44 -1.54 19.23 12.37
C LYS A 44 -2.93 18.85 12.87
N ARG A 45 -3.91 19.75 12.74
CA ARG A 45 -5.32 19.45 13.09
C ARG A 45 -5.88 18.34 12.21
N ALA A 46 -5.69 18.44 10.90
CA ALA A 46 -6.13 17.43 9.95
C ALA A 46 -5.51 16.05 10.22
N LEU A 47 -4.24 16.01 10.61
CA LEU A 47 -3.54 14.79 10.99
C LEU A 47 -4.13 14.15 12.24
N THR A 48 -4.44 14.95 13.26
CA THR A 48 -5.11 14.48 14.48
C THR A 48 -6.48 13.90 14.15
N GLU A 49 -7.24 14.54 13.24
CA GLU A 49 -8.53 14.03 12.77
C GLU A 49 -8.39 12.69 12.05
N ILE A 50 -7.42 12.55 11.14
CA ILE A 50 -7.17 11.32 10.39
C ILE A 50 -6.79 10.17 11.33
N VAL A 51 -5.86 10.40 12.26
CA VAL A 51 -5.44 9.40 13.25
C VAL A 51 -6.64 8.90 14.05
N ARG A 52 -7.41 9.82 14.65
CA ARG A 52 -8.60 9.48 15.43
C ARG A 52 -9.68 8.75 14.63
N ALA A 53 -9.76 9.00 13.34
CA ALA A 53 -10.73 8.35 12.47
C ALA A 53 -10.33 6.89 12.20
N TYR A 54 -9.07 6.61 11.87
CA TYR A 54 -8.57 5.24 11.72
C TYR A 54 -8.67 4.41 13.01
N ILE A 55 -8.34 5.02 14.16
CA ILE A 55 -8.54 4.43 15.48
C ILE A 55 -10.00 4.00 15.72
N LYS A 56 -10.96 4.81 15.28
CA LYS A 56 -12.39 4.48 15.43
C LYS A 56 -12.81 3.34 14.51
N GLU A 57 -12.22 3.23 13.33
CA GLU A 57 -12.48 2.12 12.40
C GLU A 57 -12.02 0.79 12.99
N THR A 58 -10.84 0.76 13.61
CA THR A 58 -10.30 -0.45 14.27
C THR A 58 -11.09 -0.82 15.52
N THR A 59 -11.52 0.15 16.32
CA THR A 59 -12.13 -0.12 17.65
C THR A 59 -13.66 -0.26 17.69
N LYS A 60 -14.40 0.34 16.75
CA LYS A 60 -15.87 0.53 16.93
C LYS A 60 -16.75 0.11 15.76
N ASN A 61 -16.41 -0.87 14.92
CA ASN A 61 -17.28 -1.37 13.82
C ASN A 61 -17.96 -0.25 12.99
N GLY A 62 -17.39 0.95 13.00
CA GLY A 62 -18.05 2.17 12.57
C GLY A 62 -17.25 2.72 11.42
N ALA A 63 -17.86 2.74 10.23
CA ALA A 63 -17.25 3.33 9.05
C ALA A 63 -16.91 4.80 9.35
N SER A 64 -15.62 5.15 9.43
CA SER A 64 -15.25 6.54 9.56
C SER A 64 -15.30 7.16 8.16
N LYS A 65 -16.19 8.13 7.97
CA LYS A 65 -16.30 8.82 6.68
C LYS A 65 -15.28 9.96 6.65
N ILE A 66 -13.99 9.64 6.54
CA ILE A 66 -12.96 10.65 6.29
C ILE A 66 -13.18 11.20 4.88
N SER A 67 -13.44 12.51 4.79
CA SER A 67 -13.39 13.23 3.51
C SER A 67 -11.99 13.82 3.32
N PHE A 68 -11.48 13.73 2.10
CA PHE A 68 -10.20 14.31 1.66
C PHE A 68 -10.41 15.55 0.79
N ASP A 69 -11.49 16.30 1.02
CA ASP A 69 -11.83 17.49 0.22
C ASP A 69 -10.90 18.68 0.52
N SER A 70 -10.29 18.75 1.71
CA SER A 70 -9.34 19.82 2.05
C SER A 70 -7.88 19.43 1.77
N SER A 71 -7.08 20.40 1.31
CA SER A 71 -5.64 20.21 1.11
C SER A 71 -4.92 19.81 2.40
N ALA A 72 -5.33 20.35 3.56
CA ALA A 72 -4.78 19.96 4.85
C ALA A 72 -4.96 18.46 5.15
N LYS A 73 -6.12 17.87 4.83
CA LYS A 73 -6.36 16.43 5.02
C LYS A 73 -5.57 15.58 4.04
N ARG A 74 -5.47 16.00 2.77
CA ARG A 74 -4.64 15.30 1.78
C ARG A 74 -3.16 15.36 2.13
N CYS A 75 -2.63 16.53 2.50
CA CYS A 75 -1.23 16.66 2.93
C CYS A 75 -0.94 15.87 4.19
N ALA A 76 -1.84 15.88 5.18
CA ALA A 76 -1.70 15.07 6.38
C ALA A 76 -1.70 13.56 6.06
N TYR A 77 -2.56 13.10 5.15
CA TYR A 77 -2.56 11.72 4.67
C TYR A 77 -1.26 11.36 3.94
N VAL A 78 -0.81 12.23 3.02
CA VAL A 78 0.45 12.03 2.28
C VAL A 78 1.62 11.93 3.23
N MET A 79 1.73 12.85 4.20
CA MET A 79 2.78 12.84 5.21
C MET A 79 2.76 11.56 6.05
N LYS A 80 1.56 11.11 6.45
CA LYS A 80 1.41 9.93 7.30
C LYS A 80 1.67 8.64 6.53
N HIS A 81 1.07 8.41 5.37
CA HIS A 81 1.01 7.08 4.77
C HIS A 81 1.92 6.89 3.55
N SER A 82 2.09 7.93 2.73
CA SER A 82 2.67 7.78 1.40
C SER A 82 4.11 7.26 1.37
N PRO A 83 5.05 7.70 2.24
CA PRO A 83 6.41 7.14 2.24
C PRO A 83 6.43 5.62 2.48
N CYS A 84 5.71 5.14 3.49
CA CYS A 84 5.66 3.72 3.84
C CYS A 84 5.04 2.87 2.73
N PHE A 85 3.89 3.31 2.20
CA PHE A 85 3.21 2.59 1.13
C PHE A 85 4.03 2.57 -0.16
N THR A 86 4.67 3.68 -0.51
CA THR A 86 5.54 3.75 -1.70
C THR A 86 6.75 2.81 -1.56
N ALA A 87 7.41 2.80 -0.40
CA ALA A 87 8.53 1.92 -0.12
C ALA A 87 8.12 0.43 -0.20
N ALA A 88 6.94 0.08 0.33
CA ALA A 88 6.39 -1.27 0.24
C ALA A 88 6.12 -1.68 -1.22
N VAL A 89 5.42 -0.83 -1.99
CA VAL A 89 5.14 -1.09 -3.41
C VAL A 89 6.44 -1.27 -4.20
N ALA A 90 7.41 -0.38 -4.03
CA ALA A 90 8.68 -0.45 -4.75
C ALA A 90 9.42 -1.78 -4.47
N LYS A 91 9.45 -2.19 -3.20
CA LYS A 91 10.08 -3.46 -2.79
C LYS A 91 9.40 -4.67 -3.45
N HIS A 92 8.07 -4.75 -3.38
CA HIS A 92 7.34 -5.90 -3.91
C HIS A 92 7.34 -5.93 -5.43
N LEU A 93 7.22 -4.77 -6.09
CA LEU A 93 7.35 -4.66 -7.54
C LEU A 93 8.75 -5.06 -8.02
N LEU A 94 9.80 -4.58 -7.36
CA LEU A 94 11.18 -4.94 -7.70
C LEU A 94 11.39 -6.46 -7.58
N ASN A 95 10.95 -7.06 -6.48
CA ASN A 95 11.04 -8.51 -6.28
C ASN A 95 10.28 -9.29 -7.37
N LEU A 96 9.07 -8.85 -7.71
CA LEU A 96 8.28 -9.43 -8.81
C LEU A 96 9.07 -9.40 -10.13
N LEU A 97 9.67 -8.26 -10.47
CA LEU A 97 10.42 -8.09 -11.73
C LEU A 97 11.76 -8.85 -11.72
N ILE A 98 12.40 -9.05 -10.58
CA ILE A 98 13.59 -9.92 -10.49
C ILE A 98 13.21 -11.37 -10.77
N SER A 99 12.12 -11.84 -10.16
CA SER A 99 11.64 -13.21 -10.39
C SER A 99 11.06 -13.40 -11.79
N ASN A 100 10.63 -12.32 -12.45
CA ASN A 100 10.02 -12.35 -13.77
C ASN A 100 10.47 -11.15 -14.63
N PRO A 101 11.74 -11.10 -15.09
CA PRO A 101 12.31 -9.91 -15.76
C PRO A 101 11.62 -9.54 -17.08
N HIS A 102 10.96 -10.50 -17.72
CA HIS A 102 10.28 -10.30 -19.00
C HIS A 102 8.92 -9.59 -18.88
N ARG A 103 8.40 -9.33 -17.68
CA ARG A 103 7.02 -8.82 -17.50
C ARG A 103 6.79 -7.46 -18.15
N LEU A 104 7.78 -6.59 -18.09
CA LEU A 104 7.71 -5.28 -18.74
C LEU A 104 8.35 -5.27 -20.12
N GLN A 105 8.93 -6.39 -20.59
CA GLN A 105 9.67 -6.43 -21.86
C GLN A 105 8.80 -5.99 -23.04
N LYS A 106 7.55 -6.46 -23.11
CA LYS A 106 6.61 -6.03 -24.16
C LYS A 106 6.38 -4.51 -24.12
N CYS A 107 6.20 -3.93 -22.94
CA CYS A 107 6.00 -2.48 -22.76
C CYS A 107 7.23 -1.68 -23.19
N VAL A 108 8.43 -2.17 -22.83
CA VAL A 108 9.71 -1.57 -23.23
C VAL A 108 9.89 -1.62 -24.76
N LEU A 109 9.64 -2.77 -25.38
CA LEU A 109 9.72 -2.92 -26.84
C LEU A 109 8.73 -2.03 -27.58
N GLN A 110 7.51 -1.90 -27.04
CA GLN A 110 6.45 -1.05 -27.59
C GLN A 110 6.61 0.44 -27.23
N GLN A 111 7.60 0.79 -26.39
CA GLN A 111 7.82 2.15 -25.89
C GLN A 111 6.57 2.77 -25.27
N ARG A 112 5.72 1.94 -24.66
CA ARG A 112 4.47 2.34 -24.04
C ARG A 112 4.22 1.51 -22.80
N LEU A 113 3.96 2.17 -21.69
CA LEU A 113 3.55 1.56 -20.44
C LEU A 113 2.33 2.29 -19.90
N ASN A 114 1.20 1.60 -19.82
CA ASN A 114 -0.01 2.12 -19.19
C ASN A 114 -0.18 1.53 -17.78
N VAL A 115 -0.26 2.39 -16.78
CA VAL A 115 -0.50 2.02 -15.38
C VAL A 115 -1.87 2.53 -14.94
N CYS A 116 -2.65 1.67 -14.30
CA CYS A 116 -3.91 2.02 -13.67
C CYS A 116 -3.85 1.78 -12.16
N CYS A 117 -4.01 2.86 -11.39
CA CYS A 117 -4.02 2.84 -9.94
C CYS A 117 -5.46 2.85 -9.43
N ILE A 118 -5.90 1.74 -8.85
CA ILE A 118 -7.26 1.55 -8.34
C ILE A 118 -7.30 1.93 -6.86
N GLY A 119 -8.11 2.94 -6.52
CA GLY A 119 -8.07 3.57 -5.20
C GLY A 119 -6.74 4.24 -4.94
N GLY A 120 -6.13 4.82 -5.97
CA GLY A 120 -4.74 5.30 -5.93
C GLY A 120 -4.51 6.51 -5.02
N GLY A 121 -5.57 7.18 -4.55
CA GLY A 121 -5.50 8.36 -3.70
C GLY A 121 -4.47 9.38 -4.23
N PRO A 122 -3.41 9.71 -3.47
CA PRO A 122 -2.38 10.67 -3.88
C PRO A 122 -1.45 10.18 -5.02
N ALA A 123 -1.67 9.00 -5.60
CA ALA A 123 -0.80 8.37 -6.61
C ALA A 123 0.58 7.93 -6.07
N SER A 124 0.62 7.44 -4.82
CA SER A 124 1.88 7.03 -4.17
C SER A 124 2.52 5.79 -4.81
N ASP A 125 1.69 4.86 -5.26
CA ASP A 125 2.12 3.69 -6.01
C ASP A 125 2.81 4.05 -7.33
N VAL A 126 2.40 5.14 -7.99
CA VAL A 126 3.05 5.65 -9.21
C VAL A 126 4.49 6.06 -8.96
N VAL A 127 4.81 6.64 -7.79
CA VAL A 127 6.18 7.03 -7.44
C VAL A 127 7.08 5.80 -7.38
N ALA A 128 6.59 4.71 -6.78
CA ALA A 128 7.30 3.44 -6.75
C ALA A 128 7.45 2.84 -8.14
N VAL A 129 6.36 2.77 -8.91
CA VAL A 129 6.39 2.23 -10.28
C VAL A 129 7.34 3.03 -11.15
N SER A 130 7.31 4.36 -11.08
CA SER A 130 8.21 5.27 -11.80
C SER A 130 9.67 4.95 -11.50
N LYS A 131 10.05 4.87 -10.21
CA LYS A 131 11.42 4.53 -9.81
C LYS A 131 11.89 3.23 -10.43
N ILE A 132 11.08 2.17 -10.27
CA ILE A 132 11.44 0.83 -10.75
C ILE A 132 11.50 0.79 -12.28
N VAL A 133 10.51 1.37 -12.97
CA VAL A 133 10.45 1.42 -14.43
C VAL A 133 11.60 2.23 -15.00
N THR A 134 11.94 3.39 -14.43
CA THR A 134 13.11 4.18 -14.85
C THR A 134 14.38 3.34 -14.80
N SER A 135 14.60 2.60 -13.70
CA SER A 135 15.79 1.74 -13.59
C SER A 135 15.78 0.56 -14.54
N VAL A 136 14.62 -0.08 -14.74
CA VAL A 136 14.46 -1.18 -15.70
C VAL A 136 14.65 -0.71 -17.13
N TYR A 137 14.04 0.42 -17.49
CA TYR A 137 14.11 0.98 -18.83
C TYR A 137 15.52 1.40 -19.20
N HIS A 138 16.23 2.07 -18.29
CA HIS A 138 17.62 2.48 -18.49
C HIS A 138 18.52 1.28 -18.84
N CYS A 139 18.32 0.13 -18.19
CA CYS A 139 19.10 -1.08 -18.48
C CYS A 139 18.70 -1.78 -19.80
N LEU A 140 17.42 -1.71 -20.19
CA LEU A 140 16.90 -2.45 -21.35
C LEU A 140 16.88 -1.62 -22.64
N SER A 141 16.84 -0.30 -22.53
CA SER A 141 16.67 0.58 -23.67
C SER A 141 18.00 0.79 -24.39
N ARG A 142 18.21 0.01 -25.45
CA ARG A 142 19.26 0.27 -26.44
C ARG A 142 18.82 1.29 -27.51
N ASN A 143 17.53 1.63 -27.51
CA ASN A 143 16.91 2.48 -28.50
C ASN A 143 16.76 3.89 -27.95
N ARG A 144 17.18 4.91 -28.70
CA ARG A 144 17.11 6.33 -28.30
C ARG A 144 15.70 6.93 -28.23
N LYS A 145 14.65 6.10 -28.22
CA LYS A 145 13.26 6.58 -28.18
C LYS A 145 12.79 6.68 -26.74
N LYS A 146 11.97 7.69 -26.43
CA LYS A 146 11.42 7.87 -25.09
C LYS A 146 10.29 6.87 -24.83
N LEU A 147 10.25 6.28 -23.64
CA LEU A 147 9.13 5.48 -23.16
C LEU A 147 7.94 6.39 -22.86
N ASN A 148 6.79 6.15 -23.49
CA ASN A 148 5.54 6.81 -23.12
C ASN A 148 4.95 6.13 -21.88
N PHE A 149 5.09 6.77 -20.72
CA PHE A 149 4.60 6.31 -19.43
C PHE A 149 3.28 7.02 -19.11
N THR A 150 2.16 6.31 -19.28
CA THR A 150 0.82 6.83 -19.01
C THR A 150 0.28 6.26 -17.72
N VAL A 151 -0.16 7.14 -16.85
CA VAL A 151 -0.69 6.81 -15.52
C VAL A 151 -2.13 7.28 -15.45
N THR A 152 -3.03 6.40 -15.04
CA THR A 152 -4.40 6.75 -14.70
C THR A 152 -4.70 6.35 -13.26
N VAL A 153 -5.12 7.33 -12.45
CA VAL A 153 -5.62 7.08 -11.10
C VAL A 153 -7.14 7.07 -11.13
N ILE A 154 -7.75 6.04 -10.56
CA ILE A 154 -9.19 5.93 -10.39
C ILE A 154 -9.49 5.95 -8.90
N ASP A 155 -10.22 6.98 -8.44
CA ASP A 155 -10.54 7.16 -7.04
C ASP A 155 -11.93 7.78 -6.85
N LEU A 156 -12.53 7.58 -5.68
CA LEU A 156 -13.82 8.16 -5.32
C LEU A 156 -13.71 9.66 -5.01
N SER A 157 -12.61 10.07 -4.38
CA SER A 157 -12.44 11.44 -3.88
C SER A 157 -11.69 12.30 -4.89
N GLU A 158 -12.42 13.25 -5.49
CA GLU A 158 -11.92 14.15 -6.53
C GLU A 158 -10.78 15.06 -6.06
N GLY A 159 -10.71 15.39 -4.77
CA GLY A 159 -9.63 16.18 -4.20
C GLY A 159 -8.25 15.59 -4.48
N TRP A 160 -8.16 14.26 -4.62
CA TRP A 160 -6.91 13.56 -4.95
C TRP A 160 -6.34 13.92 -6.31
N GLU A 161 -7.15 14.42 -7.26
CA GLU A 161 -6.64 14.86 -8.55
C GLU A 161 -5.58 15.96 -8.39
N THR A 162 -5.82 16.91 -7.48
CA THR A 162 -4.90 18.02 -7.20
C THR A 162 -3.59 17.50 -6.62
N THR A 163 -3.67 16.62 -5.63
CA THR A 163 -2.50 16.01 -5.00
C THR A 163 -1.71 15.15 -5.99
N GLY A 164 -2.39 14.32 -6.79
CA GLY A 164 -1.76 13.52 -7.83
C GLY A 164 -1.05 14.38 -8.87
N LYS A 165 -1.65 15.50 -9.31
CA LYS A 165 -0.97 16.49 -10.17
C LYS A 165 0.31 17.04 -9.54
N ASN A 166 0.31 17.30 -8.24
CA ASN A 166 1.51 17.75 -7.52
C ASN A 166 2.58 16.65 -7.42
N VAL A 167 2.19 15.38 -7.20
CA VAL A 167 3.10 14.22 -7.30
C VAL A 167 3.74 14.13 -8.68
N MET A 168 2.97 14.23 -9.76
CA MET A 168 3.51 14.16 -11.12
C MET A 168 4.47 15.32 -11.44
N LYS A 169 4.17 16.54 -10.95
CA LYS A 169 5.07 17.69 -11.08
C LYS A 169 6.39 17.45 -10.35
N THR A 170 6.34 16.93 -9.11
CA THR A 170 7.55 16.61 -8.34
C THR A 170 8.34 15.48 -8.99
N LEU A 171 7.69 14.43 -9.53
CA LEU A 171 8.35 13.37 -10.29
C LEU A 171 9.13 13.92 -11.48
N LYS A 172 8.50 14.77 -12.31
CA LYS A 172 9.14 15.36 -13.51
C LYS A 172 10.39 16.19 -13.18
N CYS A 173 10.45 16.76 -11.99
CA CYS A 173 11.58 17.56 -11.52
C CYS A 173 12.61 16.76 -10.73
N ASN A 174 12.41 15.45 -10.53
CA ASN A 174 13.28 14.63 -9.68
C ASN A 174 13.87 13.42 -10.46
N PRO A 175 15.11 13.54 -10.97
CA PRO A 175 15.75 12.49 -11.78
C PRO A 175 15.99 11.19 -11.02
N GLN A 176 15.97 11.23 -9.68
CA GLN A 176 16.11 10.03 -8.85
C GLN A 176 14.91 9.09 -8.96
N PHE A 177 13.72 9.62 -9.26
CA PHE A 177 12.47 8.86 -9.36
C PHE A 177 11.96 8.73 -10.80
N PHE A 178 12.34 9.65 -11.67
CA PHE A 178 11.86 9.68 -13.05
C PHE A 178 12.89 10.33 -13.98
N ASN A 179 13.32 9.59 -15.02
CA ASN A 179 14.21 10.13 -16.04
C ASN A 179 13.41 10.79 -17.19
N ALA A 180 13.30 12.11 -17.17
CA ALA A 180 12.57 12.88 -18.19
C ALA A 180 13.25 12.91 -19.58
N GLU A 181 14.54 12.55 -19.65
CA GLU A 181 15.26 12.42 -20.93
C GLU A 181 14.84 11.13 -21.63
N GLU A 182 14.60 10.05 -20.88
CA GLU A 182 14.26 8.73 -21.41
C GLU A 182 12.76 8.43 -21.40
N MET A 183 11.96 9.18 -20.64
CA MET A 183 10.54 8.88 -20.43
C MET A 183 9.67 10.13 -20.59
N THR A 184 8.47 9.94 -21.13
CA THR A 184 7.41 10.96 -21.16
C THR A 184 6.31 10.55 -20.20
N LEU A 185 5.95 11.41 -19.25
CA LEU A 185 4.93 11.13 -18.23
C LEU A 185 3.60 11.82 -18.55
N ASN A 186 2.58 11.01 -18.79
CA ASN A 186 1.18 11.41 -18.98
C ASN A 186 0.35 10.97 -17.77
N TYR A 187 -0.53 11.85 -17.30
CA TYR A 187 -1.33 11.61 -16.11
C TYR A 187 -2.80 11.92 -16.36
N LYS A 188 -3.68 11.00 -15.94
CA LYS A 188 -5.12 11.14 -15.96
C LYS A 188 -5.68 10.78 -14.58
N PHE A 189 -6.70 11.50 -14.16
CA PHE A 189 -7.50 11.15 -12.99
C PHE A 189 -8.93 10.87 -13.43
N ILE A 190 -9.56 9.85 -12.85
CA ILE A 190 -10.97 9.51 -13.08
C ILE A 190 -11.66 9.37 -11.73
N LYS A 191 -12.65 10.24 -11.49
CA LYS A 191 -13.53 10.13 -10.34
C LYS A 191 -14.55 9.02 -10.57
N ALA A 192 -14.47 7.93 -9.81
CA ALA A 192 -15.41 6.83 -9.92
C ALA A 192 -15.66 6.11 -8.59
N ASP A 193 -16.93 5.77 -8.34
CA ASP A 193 -17.30 4.78 -7.33
C ASP A 193 -17.27 3.39 -8.00
N LEU A 194 -16.22 2.63 -7.72
CA LEU A 194 -16.03 1.29 -8.29
C LEU A 194 -17.01 0.25 -7.72
N THR A 195 -17.76 0.60 -6.66
CA THR A 195 -18.83 -0.27 -6.12
C THR A 195 -20.14 -0.16 -6.91
N GLN A 196 -20.20 0.75 -7.89
CA GLN A 196 -21.30 0.95 -8.83
C GLN A 196 -20.91 0.40 -10.22
N PRO A 197 -21.87 0.23 -11.14
CA PRO A 197 -21.56 -0.18 -12.51
C PRO A 197 -20.49 0.71 -13.14
N LEU A 198 -19.46 0.10 -13.73
CA LEU A 198 -18.33 0.84 -14.26
C LEU A 198 -18.71 1.65 -15.50
N LYS A 199 -18.35 2.94 -15.49
CA LYS A 199 -18.50 3.86 -16.62
C LYS A 199 -17.53 3.47 -17.76
N SER A 200 -17.83 3.95 -18.98
CA SER A 200 -17.04 3.59 -20.18
C SER A 200 -15.58 4.01 -20.07
N ASP A 201 -15.30 5.19 -19.54
CA ASP A 201 -13.93 5.69 -19.34
C ASP A 201 -13.10 4.84 -18.37
N VAL A 202 -13.72 4.32 -17.31
CA VAL A 202 -13.10 3.36 -16.39
C VAL A 202 -12.83 2.03 -17.10
N LYS A 203 -13.82 1.51 -17.84
CA LYS A 203 -13.69 0.27 -18.61
C LYS A 203 -12.53 0.36 -19.60
N ASP A 204 -12.46 1.45 -20.35
CA ASP A 204 -11.42 1.70 -21.34
C ASP A 204 -10.02 1.69 -20.70
N VAL A 205 -9.87 2.32 -19.53
CA VAL A 205 -8.59 2.33 -18.82
C VAL A 205 -8.20 0.93 -18.36
N LEU A 206 -9.14 0.16 -17.79
CA LEU A 206 -8.88 -1.22 -17.34
C LEU A 206 -8.49 -2.15 -18.50
N MET A 207 -9.16 -2.00 -19.65
CA MET A 207 -8.87 -2.78 -20.87
C MET A 207 -7.55 -2.40 -21.54
N ASN A 208 -7.00 -1.22 -21.26
CA ASN A 208 -5.77 -0.73 -21.87
C ASN A 208 -4.57 -0.69 -20.91
N ALA A 209 -4.77 -0.95 -19.62
CA ALA A 209 -3.70 -1.00 -18.63
C ALA A 209 -2.79 -2.21 -18.86
N ASP A 210 -1.48 -1.99 -18.77
CA ASP A 210 -0.46 -3.04 -18.78
C ASP A 210 -0.11 -3.46 -17.34
N VAL A 211 -0.20 -2.52 -16.39
CA VAL A 211 -0.03 -2.75 -14.95
C VAL A 211 -1.20 -2.14 -14.20
N LEU A 212 -1.78 -2.90 -13.29
CA LEU A 212 -2.77 -2.42 -12.33
C LEU A 212 -2.17 -2.47 -10.93
N THR A 213 -2.50 -1.49 -10.10
CA THR A 213 -2.14 -1.47 -8.67
C THR A 213 -3.40 -1.33 -7.83
N MET A 214 -3.47 -2.09 -6.73
CA MET A 214 -4.47 -1.94 -5.68
C MET A 214 -3.73 -1.87 -4.34
N VAL A 215 -3.59 -0.68 -3.79
CA VAL A 215 -2.83 -0.42 -2.56
C VAL A 215 -3.77 0.08 -1.46
N TYR A 216 -4.01 -0.72 -0.43
CA TYR A 216 -4.98 -0.45 0.67
C TYR A 216 -6.42 -0.18 0.21
N PHE A 217 -6.75 -0.60 -1.02
CA PHE A 217 -8.06 -0.34 -1.63
C PHE A 217 -9.18 -1.11 -0.94
N LEU A 218 -8.98 -2.39 -0.63
CA LEU A 218 -10.00 -3.22 0.02
C LEU A 218 -10.18 -2.86 1.50
N SER A 219 -9.12 -2.41 2.19
CA SER A 219 -9.27 -1.79 3.52
C SER A 219 -10.27 -0.63 3.46
N ALA A 220 -10.13 0.26 2.48
CA ALA A 220 -11.04 1.41 2.33
C ALA A 220 -12.46 1.00 1.93
N VAL A 221 -12.60 0.06 1.00
CA VAL A 221 -13.92 -0.38 0.51
C VAL A 221 -14.67 -1.20 1.57
N ASN A 222 -14.00 -2.15 2.24
CA ASN A 222 -14.65 -3.04 3.20
C ASN A 222 -14.84 -2.40 4.58
N GLY A 223 -14.10 -1.33 4.90
CA GLY A 223 -14.38 -0.48 6.06
C GLY A 223 -15.67 0.34 5.91
N SER A 224 -16.25 0.39 4.71
CA SER A 224 -17.52 1.06 4.43
C SER A 224 -18.72 0.08 4.45
N SER A 225 -19.94 0.62 4.36
CA SER A 225 -21.16 -0.17 4.19
C SER A 225 -21.23 -0.98 2.88
N ALA A 226 -20.20 -0.92 2.03
CA ALA A 226 -20.12 -1.61 0.75
C ALA A 226 -19.44 -2.99 0.80
N LYS A 227 -19.19 -3.56 1.98
CA LYS A 227 -18.51 -4.87 2.15
C LYS A 227 -19.11 -5.98 1.26
N ASP A 228 -20.43 -6.03 1.12
CA ASP A 228 -21.12 -7.06 0.31
C ASP A 228 -20.98 -6.86 -1.21
N LYS A 229 -20.52 -5.69 -1.65
CA LYS A 229 -20.35 -5.35 -3.08
C LYS A 229 -18.95 -5.66 -3.60
N SER A 230 -17.96 -5.83 -2.72
CA SER A 230 -16.56 -6.00 -3.12
C SER A 230 -16.31 -7.19 -4.06
N PRO A 231 -16.96 -8.37 -3.92
CA PRO A 231 -16.68 -9.48 -4.82
C PRO A 231 -17.13 -9.22 -6.27
N LYS A 232 -18.29 -8.58 -6.46
CA LYS A 232 -18.82 -8.26 -7.80
C LYS A 232 -17.98 -7.19 -8.49
N MET A 233 -17.57 -6.16 -7.76
CA MET A 233 -16.66 -5.12 -8.24
C MET A 233 -15.34 -5.73 -8.71
N LEU A 234 -14.71 -6.56 -7.88
CA LEU A 234 -13.45 -7.23 -8.23
C LEU A 234 -13.62 -8.12 -9.47
N GLU A 235 -14.74 -8.85 -9.58
CA GLU A 235 -15.04 -9.68 -10.73
C GLU A 235 -15.13 -8.85 -12.02
N GLU A 236 -15.80 -7.69 -11.98
CA GLU A 236 -15.90 -6.79 -13.14
C GLU A 236 -14.53 -6.23 -13.54
N ILE A 237 -13.73 -5.77 -12.57
CA ILE A 237 -12.36 -5.28 -12.81
C ILE A 237 -11.51 -6.37 -13.47
N PHE A 238 -11.52 -7.59 -12.92
CA PHE A 238 -10.73 -8.71 -13.42
C PHE A 238 -11.17 -9.20 -14.80
N LYS A 239 -12.47 -9.10 -15.13
CA LYS A 239 -12.98 -9.38 -16.47
C LYS A 239 -12.47 -8.38 -17.51
N LEU A 240 -12.33 -7.11 -17.13
CA LEU A 240 -11.90 -6.03 -18.01
C LEU A 240 -10.38 -5.94 -18.18
N MET A 241 -9.59 -6.54 -17.28
CA MET A 241 -8.14 -6.57 -17.42
C MET A 241 -7.72 -7.13 -18.78
N LYS A 242 -6.84 -6.39 -19.46
CA LYS A 242 -6.14 -6.82 -20.67
C LYS A 242 -5.39 -8.13 -20.45
N THR A 243 -5.41 -9.05 -21.41
CA THR A 243 -4.55 -10.24 -21.32
C THR A 243 -3.07 -9.85 -21.27
N GLY A 244 -2.34 -10.52 -20.38
CA GLY A 244 -0.92 -10.30 -20.12
C GLY A 244 -0.65 -9.13 -19.19
N ALA A 245 -1.65 -8.29 -18.90
CA ALA A 245 -1.54 -7.31 -17.83
C ALA A 245 -1.49 -8.00 -16.47
N PHE A 246 -0.78 -7.40 -15.53
CA PHE A 246 -0.73 -7.88 -14.16
C PHE A 246 -1.28 -6.86 -13.18
N LEU A 247 -1.88 -7.36 -12.11
CA LEU A 247 -2.31 -6.62 -10.94
C LEU A 247 -1.33 -6.85 -9.81
N LEU A 248 -0.78 -5.78 -9.24
CA LEU A 248 -0.04 -5.80 -7.98
C LEU A 248 -0.95 -5.34 -6.84
N TYR A 249 -1.16 -6.24 -5.88
CA TYR A 249 -2.01 -6.01 -4.71
C TYR A 249 -1.16 -5.91 -3.45
N LEU A 250 -1.40 -4.86 -2.66
CA LEU A 250 -0.89 -4.67 -1.31
C LEU A 250 -2.04 -4.13 -0.47
N ASP A 251 -2.41 -4.80 0.60
CA ASP A 251 -3.45 -4.29 1.50
C ASP A 251 -3.11 -4.64 2.94
N SER A 252 -3.88 -4.13 3.90
CA SER A 252 -3.73 -4.49 5.30
C SER A 252 -3.74 -6.01 5.47
N ALA A 253 -2.85 -6.51 6.34
CA ALA A 253 -2.86 -7.91 6.74
C ALA A 253 -4.05 -8.26 7.63
N VAL A 254 -4.83 -7.27 8.07
CA VAL A 254 -6.04 -7.47 8.86
C VAL A 254 -7.11 -8.22 8.04
N VAL A 255 -7.86 -9.07 8.75
CA VAL A 255 -8.57 -10.28 8.28
C VAL A 255 -9.38 -10.13 6.98
N GLY A 256 -9.16 -11.07 6.04
CA GLY A 256 -10.15 -11.47 5.04
C GLY A 256 -10.07 -10.78 3.67
N HIS A 257 -9.28 -9.71 3.54
CA HIS A 257 -9.19 -8.96 2.26
C HIS A 257 -8.49 -9.78 1.18
N TYR A 258 -7.37 -10.42 1.51
CA TYR A 258 -6.63 -11.28 0.59
C TYR A 258 -7.47 -12.48 0.15
N GLU A 259 -8.16 -13.12 1.09
CA GLU A 259 -9.00 -14.30 0.84
C GLU A 259 -10.14 -13.94 -0.11
N GLY A 260 -10.78 -12.79 0.10
CA GLY A 260 -11.82 -12.26 -0.79
C GLY A 260 -11.34 -12.07 -2.23
N ILE A 261 -10.24 -11.36 -2.43
CA ILE A 261 -9.70 -11.13 -3.78
C ILE A 261 -9.17 -12.41 -4.44
N SER A 262 -8.52 -13.29 -3.67
CA SER A 262 -8.01 -14.59 -4.13
C SER A 262 -9.15 -15.50 -4.57
N ALA A 263 -10.26 -15.54 -3.82
CA ALA A 263 -11.44 -16.33 -4.17
C ALA A 263 -12.10 -15.83 -5.47
N VAL A 264 -12.20 -14.52 -5.68
CA VAL A 264 -12.70 -13.96 -6.95
C VAL A 264 -11.78 -14.31 -8.12
N ALA A 265 -10.46 -14.18 -7.94
CA ALA A 265 -9.47 -14.54 -8.95
C ALA A 265 -9.55 -16.03 -9.34
N LYS A 266 -9.60 -16.93 -8.33
CA LYS A 266 -9.78 -18.38 -8.52
C LYS A 266 -11.07 -18.70 -9.27
N ASN A 267 -12.17 -18.04 -8.91
CA ASN A 267 -13.49 -18.27 -9.53
C ASN A 267 -13.48 -17.93 -11.04
N LEU A 268 -12.81 -16.84 -11.43
CA LEU A 268 -12.66 -16.48 -12.83
C LEU A 268 -11.73 -17.42 -13.62
N GLY A 269 -10.83 -18.15 -12.96
CA GLY A 269 -10.01 -19.20 -13.60
C GLY A 269 -9.06 -18.72 -14.70
N ASN A 270 -8.83 -17.41 -14.84
CA ASN A 270 -7.91 -16.82 -15.82
C ASN A 270 -6.95 -15.78 -15.22
N LEU A 271 -6.80 -15.79 -13.89
CA LEU A 271 -5.83 -14.98 -13.17
C LEU A 271 -4.82 -15.90 -12.46
N ASN A 272 -3.58 -15.89 -12.94
CA ASN A 272 -2.51 -16.71 -12.38
C ASN A 272 -1.67 -15.89 -11.41
N VAL A 273 -1.41 -16.43 -10.22
CA VAL A 273 -0.46 -15.83 -9.27
C VAL A 273 0.95 -15.89 -9.86
N ILE A 274 1.62 -14.73 -9.93
CA ILE A 274 3.00 -14.60 -10.43
C ILE A 274 3.98 -14.10 -9.38
N TYR A 275 3.48 -13.67 -8.22
CA TYR A 275 4.25 -13.24 -7.06
C TYR A 275 3.41 -13.35 -5.79
N GLY A 276 4.00 -13.83 -4.71
CA GLY A 276 3.27 -14.13 -3.47
C GLY A 276 2.42 -15.41 -3.54
N PRO A 277 1.42 -15.57 -2.66
CA PRO A 277 1.03 -14.61 -1.64
C PRO A 277 2.06 -14.47 -0.52
N HIS A 278 2.27 -13.24 -0.05
CA HIS A 278 2.99 -12.96 1.18
C HIS A 278 2.01 -12.35 2.18
N LEU A 279 1.54 -13.18 3.11
CA LEU A 279 0.60 -12.79 4.15
C LEU A 279 1.33 -12.35 5.42
N ASN A 280 0.78 -11.37 6.13
CA ASN A 280 1.29 -10.85 7.40
C ASN A 280 2.74 -10.34 7.28
N TYR A 281 3.07 -9.66 6.18
CA TYR A 281 4.39 -9.11 5.93
C TYR A 281 4.56 -7.78 6.67
N LEU A 282 5.58 -7.69 7.53
CA LEU A 282 5.97 -6.44 8.20
C LEU A 282 6.93 -5.66 7.28
N HIS A 283 6.44 -4.54 6.77
CA HIS A 283 7.25 -3.52 6.13
C HIS A 283 7.64 -2.46 7.16
N THR A 284 8.87 -1.95 7.07
CA THR A 284 9.39 -0.89 7.95
C THR A 284 10.21 0.09 7.13
N LEU A 285 10.07 1.37 7.41
CA LEU A 285 11.00 2.40 6.96
C LEU A 285 12.32 2.29 7.75
N SER A 286 13.42 2.66 7.12
CA SER A 286 14.73 2.79 7.75
C SER A 286 14.73 3.86 8.86
N LEU A 287 15.59 3.70 9.86
CA LEU A 287 15.71 4.71 10.92
C LEU A 287 16.25 6.04 10.40
N SER A 288 17.08 6.00 9.35
CA SER A 288 17.55 7.18 8.64
C SER A 288 16.39 7.89 7.94
N SER A 289 15.47 7.17 7.29
CA SER A 289 14.23 7.74 6.74
C SER A 289 13.38 8.40 7.82
N VAL A 290 13.20 7.76 8.98
CA VAL A 290 12.46 8.36 10.09
C VAL A 290 13.17 9.59 10.67
N LYS A 291 14.50 9.54 10.81
CA LYS A 291 15.29 10.69 11.22
C LYS A 291 15.08 11.86 10.27
N LYS A 292 15.14 11.60 8.96
CA LYS A 292 14.94 12.60 7.90
C LYS A 292 13.53 13.19 7.92
N HIS A 293 12.50 12.36 8.12
CA HIS A 293 11.13 12.81 8.35
C HIS A 293 11.08 13.83 9.50
N LEU A 294 11.65 13.48 10.66
CA LEU A 294 11.67 14.37 11.81
C LEU A 294 12.44 15.67 11.55
N GLU A 295 13.49 15.67 10.72
CA GLU A 295 14.19 16.89 10.31
C GLU A 295 13.30 17.80 9.47
N LEU A 296 12.49 17.24 8.57
CA LEU A 296 11.65 18.01 7.66
C LEU A 296 10.37 18.57 8.31
N TYR A 297 9.79 17.85 9.28
CA TYR A 297 8.43 18.14 9.76
C TYR A 297 8.35 18.67 11.20
N ALA A 298 9.40 18.49 12.03
CA ALA A 298 9.31 18.78 13.47
C ALA A 298 8.92 20.23 13.79
N GLU A 299 9.42 21.18 13.01
CA GLU A 299 9.14 22.61 13.21
C GLU A 299 7.72 23.01 12.79
N HIS A 300 7.07 22.22 11.93
CA HIS A 300 5.80 22.60 11.30
C HIS A 300 4.60 21.86 11.90
N VAL A 301 4.78 20.61 12.32
CA VAL A 301 3.70 19.75 12.84
C VAL A 301 4.06 19.06 14.16
N ASN A 302 5.05 19.59 14.88
CA ASN A 302 5.68 18.97 16.06
C ASN A 302 6.35 17.64 15.70
N ALA A 303 6.84 16.92 16.71
CA ALA A 303 7.49 15.61 16.57
C ALA A 303 6.56 14.46 16.13
N PHE A 304 5.48 14.75 15.40
CA PHE A 304 4.58 13.71 14.89
C PHE A 304 5.34 12.82 13.91
N CYS A 305 5.30 11.51 14.12
CA CYS A 305 5.83 10.55 13.16
C CYS A 305 4.75 10.09 12.18
N GLY A 306 5.05 10.13 10.88
CA GLY A 306 4.30 9.37 9.89
C GLY A 306 4.29 7.86 10.19
N LEU A 307 3.54 7.11 9.41
CA LEU A 307 3.52 5.65 9.44
C LEU A 307 4.92 5.14 9.10
N THR A 308 5.57 4.51 10.08
CA THR A 308 6.95 4.01 9.96
C THR A 308 7.00 2.53 9.63
N HIS A 309 5.89 1.82 9.78
CA HIS A 309 5.76 0.40 9.54
C HIS A 309 4.32 0.06 9.20
N CYS A 310 4.10 -1.09 8.54
CA CYS A 310 2.77 -1.64 8.35
C CYS A 310 2.83 -3.16 8.19
N PHE A 311 1.74 -3.83 8.58
CA PHE A 311 1.50 -5.21 8.21
C PHE A 311 0.65 -5.29 6.95
N LEU A 312 1.15 -6.00 5.96
CA LEU A 312 0.50 -6.12 4.66
C LEU A 312 0.38 -7.56 4.18
N SER A 313 -0.68 -7.79 3.41
CA SER A 313 -0.83 -8.93 2.52
C SER A 313 -0.54 -8.47 1.10
N THR A 314 0.34 -9.17 0.40
CA THR A 314 0.68 -8.84 -0.98
C THR A 314 0.68 -10.05 -1.91
N CYS A 315 0.25 -9.82 -3.13
CA CYS A 315 0.19 -10.82 -4.19
C CYS A 315 0.19 -10.09 -5.53
N ALA A 316 0.63 -10.76 -6.60
CA ALA A 316 0.41 -10.27 -7.95
C ALA A 316 -0.21 -11.37 -8.82
N TRP A 317 -1.18 -10.97 -9.65
CA TRP A 317 -1.84 -11.84 -10.61
C TRP A 317 -1.61 -11.35 -12.02
N VAL A 318 -1.48 -12.26 -12.99
CA VAL A 318 -1.49 -11.95 -14.42
C VAL A 318 -2.76 -12.49 -15.07
N LYS A 319 -3.34 -11.71 -15.97
CA LYS A 319 -4.47 -12.14 -16.79
C LYS A 319 -3.99 -13.05 -17.94
N MET A 320 -4.66 -14.19 -18.12
CA MET A 320 -4.37 -15.16 -19.17
C MET A 320 -5.46 -15.17 -20.26
N ASP A 321 -5.12 -15.56 -21.49
CA ASP A 321 -6.07 -15.61 -22.63
C ASP A 321 -7.09 -16.74 -22.49
N HIS A 322 -6.70 -17.84 -21.83
CA HIS A 322 -7.54 -19.01 -21.72
C HIS A 322 -8.30 -19.03 -20.39
N HIS A 323 -9.62 -19.17 -20.50
CA HIS A 323 -10.48 -19.50 -19.39
C HIS A 323 -10.44 -21.02 -19.21
N GLN A 324 -9.86 -21.51 -18.12
CA GLN A 324 -10.22 -22.83 -17.60
C GLN A 324 -11.17 -22.58 -16.43
N PRO A 325 -12.49 -22.42 -16.66
CA PRO A 325 -13.42 -22.23 -15.56
C PRO A 325 -13.34 -23.45 -14.64
N SER A 326 -12.93 -23.25 -13.39
CA SER A 326 -13.06 -24.31 -12.41
C SER A 326 -14.56 -24.57 -12.22
N GLU A 327 -15.05 -25.78 -12.52
CA GLU A 327 -16.48 -26.10 -12.44
C GLU A 327 -17.07 -25.95 -11.01
N LYS A 328 -16.23 -25.73 -10.01
CA LYS A 328 -16.57 -25.85 -8.58
C LYS A 328 -17.39 -24.68 -8.00
N PHE A 329 -17.52 -23.53 -8.66
CA PHE A 329 -18.05 -22.31 -8.00
C PHE A 329 -19.17 -21.56 -8.75
N ARG A 330 -20.20 -22.27 -9.25
CA ARG A 330 -21.29 -21.65 -10.03
C ARG A 330 -22.23 -20.68 -9.28
N THR A 331 -22.12 -20.47 -7.96
CA THR A 331 -23.05 -19.57 -7.23
C THR A 331 -22.32 -18.70 -6.19
N PRO A 332 -22.62 -17.39 -6.08
CA PRO A 332 -22.01 -16.48 -5.11
C PRO A 332 -22.11 -16.96 -3.65
N LYS A 333 -23.22 -17.61 -3.27
CA LYS A 333 -23.38 -18.19 -1.92
C LYS A 333 -22.38 -19.33 -1.62
N LYS A 334 -22.00 -20.11 -2.63
CA LYS A 334 -20.97 -21.15 -2.47
C LYS A 334 -19.58 -20.55 -2.35
N LEU A 335 -19.29 -19.45 -3.07
CA LEU A 335 -18.02 -18.72 -2.95
C LEU A 335 -17.85 -18.15 -1.54
N LEU A 336 -18.87 -17.46 -1.01
CA LEU A 336 -18.83 -16.94 0.37
C LEU A 336 -18.66 -18.04 1.42
N ARG A 337 -19.33 -19.20 1.25
CA ARG A 337 -19.16 -20.37 2.13
C ARG A 337 -17.79 -21.04 1.97
N TYR A 338 -17.19 -20.98 0.79
CA TYR A 338 -15.86 -21.52 0.52
C TYR A 338 -14.78 -20.65 1.14
N ILE A 339 -14.88 -19.33 0.99
CA ILE A 339 -14.03 -18.36 1.70
C ILE A 339 -14.08 -18.64 3.20
N ALA A 340 -15.28 -18.83 3.77
CA ALA A 340 -15.44 -19.14 5.19
C ALA A 340 -14.96 -20.55 5.62
N ARG A 341 -14.59 -21.44 4.67
CA ARG A 341 -14.16 -22.83 4.95
C ARG A 341 -12.67 -23.08 4.65
N GLU A 342 -12.06 -22.38 3.69
CA GLU A 342 -10.62 -22.51 3.41
C GLU A 342 -9.73 -21.91 4.50
N ASP A 343 -10.29 -21.14 5.45
CA ASP A 343 -9.58 -20.49 6.57
C ASP A 343 -8.86 -21.43 7.56
N CYS A 344 -8.82 -22.76 7.36
CA CYS A 344 -8.36 -23.69 8.41
C CYS A 344 -7.22 -24.67 8.11
N ASP A 345 -6.90 -25.04 6.86
CA ASP A 345 -6.24 -26.35 6.66
C ASP A 345 -4.82 -26.38 6.02
N CYS A 346 -4.20 -25.27 5.63
CA CYS A 346 -2.96 -25.34 4.84
C CYS A 346 -1.62 -25.05 5.56
N TYR A 347 -1.62 -24.58 6.82
CA TYR A 347 -0.38 -24.38 7.58
C TYR A 347 -0.43 -25.04 8.96
N SER A 348 0.63 -25.75 9.33
CA SER A 348 0.72 -26.29 10.70
C SER A 348 0.58 -25.13 11.69
N ARG A 349 -0.32 -25.24 12.66
CA ARG A 349 -0.55 -24.20 13.69
C ARG A 349 0.75 -23.73 14.36
N ASN A 350 1.73 -24.64 14.46
CA ASN A 350 3.06 -24.35 14.99
C ASN A 350 3.87 -23.40 14.11
N TYR A 351 3.77 -23.50 12.78
CA TYR A 351 4.46 -22.60 11.85
C TYR A 351 3.92 -21.17 11.97
N GLU A 352 2.60 -20.99 11.92
CA GLU A 352 1.97 -19.67 12.05
C GLU A 352 2.29 -19.00 13.40
N LYS A 353 2.26 -19.78 14.49
CA LYS A 353 2.65 -19.26 15.81
C LYS A 353 4.12 -18.80 15.86
N LYS A 354 5.04 -19.57 15.27
CA LYS A 354 6.46 -19.20 15.18
C LYS A 354 6.66 -17.95 14.33
N LYS A 355 5.97 -17.88 13.18
CA LYS A 355 6.01 -16.72 12.28
C LYS A 355 5.48 -15.47 12.97
N ALA A 356 4.31 -15.54 13.61
CA ALA A 356 3.75 -14.42 14.37
C ALA A 356 4.72 -13.95 15.47
N HIS A 357 5.25 -14.88 16.28
CA HIS A 357 6.22 -14.54 17.33
C HIS A 357 7.48 -13.85 16.77
N TYR A 358 8.04 -14.36 15.67
CA TYR A 358 9.18 -13.74 15.00
C TYR A 358 8.87 -12.31 14.54
N MET A 359 7.70 -12.09 13.93
CA MET A 359 7.31 -10.77 13.45
C MET A 359 7.05 -9.78 14.59
N THR A 360 6.42 -10.23 15.68
CA THR A 360 6.25 -9.44 16.92
C THR A 360 7.60 -9.03 17.48
N ASN A 361 8.55 -9.96 17.63
CA ASN A 361 9.89 -9.63 18.14
C ASN A 361 10.61 -8.61 17.23
N LYS A 362 10.52 -8.80 15.91
CA LYS A 362 11.12 -7.88 14.94
C LYS A 362 10.54 -6.47 15.09
N LEU A 363 9.23 -6.35 15.27
CA LEU A 363 8.56 -5.07 15.48
C LEU A 363 8.95 -4.44 16.82
N LEU A 364 8.99 -5.20 17.91
CA LEU A 364 9.43 -4.70 19.22
C LEU A 364 10.85 -4.15 19.18
N ILE A 365 11.77 -4.84 18.50
CA ILE A 365 13.14 -4.36 18.29
C ILE A 365 13.14 -3.05 17.49
N TYR A 366 12.32 -2.96 16.43
CA TYR A 366 12.19 -1.75 15.63
C TYR A 366 11.67 -0.57 16.47
N CYS A 367 10.56 -0.76 17.20
CA CYS A 367 9.97 0.24 18.08
C CYS A 367 10.95 0.70 19.16
N SER A 368 11.71 -0.20 19.78
CA SER A 368 12.75 0.16 20.76
C SER A 368 13.83 1.06 20.17
N ARG A 369 14.23 0.83 18.92
CA ARG A 369 15.22 1.68 18.23
C ARG A 369 14.63 3.02 17.83
N LEU A 370 13.38 3.04 17.37
CA LEU A 370 12.66 4.28 17.06
C LEU A 370 12.48 5.14 18.31
N GLN A 371 12.08 4.54 19.43
CA GLN A 371 11.94 5.25 20.70
C GLN A 371 13.28 5.88 21.14
N ARG A 372 14.40 5.15 21.02
CA ARG A 372 15.73 5.70 21.28
C ARG A 372 16.06 6.92 20.41
N LEU A 373 15.76 6.84 19.11
CA LEU A 373 15.93 7.96 18.19
C LEU A 373 15.09 9.18 18.59
N LEU A 374 13.85 8.96 19.02
CA LEU A 374 12.96 10.05 19.47
C LEU A 374 13.44 10.69 20.76
N ILE A 375 13.93 9.88 21.72
CA ILE A 375 14.52 10.37 22.97
C ILE A 375 15.78 11.20 22.68
N GLU A 376 16.68 10.68 21.83
CA GLU A 376 17.93 11.37 21.45
C GLU A 376 17.64 12.73 20.82
N LYS A 377 16.62 12.81 19.95
CA LYS A 377 16.33 14.01 19.19
C LYS A 377 15.49 15.05 19.93
N PHE A 378 14.56 14.62 20.78
CA PHE A 378 13.60 15.54 21.41
C PHE A 378 13.63 15.55 22.94
N GLY A 379 14.44 14.71 23.58
CA GLY A 379 14.58 14.68 25.04
C GLY A 379 13.37 14.15 25.82
N TYR A 380 12.31 13.67 25.15
CA TYR A 380 11.12 13.12 25.80
C TYR A 380 11.22 11.60 25.96
N ALA A 381 11.18 11.11 27.20
CA ALA A 381 11.19 9.69 27.54
C ALA A 381 9.91 8.94 27.13
N CYS A 382 8.81 9.66 26.90
CA CYS A 382 7.53 9.10 26.47
C CYS A 382 6.93 10.00 25.40
N TYR A 383 7.23 9.70 24.14
CA TYR A 383 6.14 9.71 23.17
C TYR A 383 5.24 8.57 23.62
N GLU A 384 4.14 8.88 24.28
CA GLU A 384 3.02 7.95 24.32
C GLU A 384 2.68 7.71 22.84
N PHE A 385 3.17 6.60 22.30
CA PHE A 385 2.41 5.90 21.29
C PHE A 385 1.06 5.69 21.99
N GLU A 386 0.08 6.59 21.79
CA GLU A 386 -1.31 6.17 21.93
C GLU A 386 -1.36 4.83 21.18
N GLU A 387 -1.61 3.75 21.92
CA GLU A 387 -1.27 2.36 21.60
C GLU A 387 -2.02 1.83 20.36
N GLU A 388 -1.95 2.46 19.21
CA GLU A 388 -2.91 2.23 18.13
C GLU A 388 -2.20 2.18 16.77
N ASP A 389 -2.13 0.96 16.23
CA ASP A 389 -3.17 0.51 15.31
C ASP A 389 -2.88 -0.92 14.79
N ASP A 390 -1.63 -1.38 14.87
CA ASP A 390 -1.27 -2.69 14.28
C ASP A 390 -0.88 -3.77 15.33
N ILE A 391 -0.26 -3.40 16.46
CA ILE A 391 0.25 -4.39 17.44
C ILE A 391 -0.88 -5.00 18.26
N LEU A 392 -1.81 -4.17 18.74
CA LEU A 392 -2.97 -4.60 19.48
C LEU A 392 -3.89 -5.41 18.58
N ASP A 393 -4.11 -5.01 17.32
CA ASP A 393 -4.90 -5.78 16.34
C ASP A 393 -4.23 -7.07 15.86
N LEU A 394 -2.90 -7.14 15.73
CA LEU A 394 -2.24 -8.43 15.52
C LEU A 394 -2.34 -9.32 16.77
N ALA A 395 -2.15 -8.76 17.97
CA ALA A 395 -2.23 -9.50 19.22
C ALA A 395 -3.68 -9.93 19.55
N THR A 396 -4.68 -9.11 19.21
CA THR A 396 -6.11 -9.41 19.37
C THR A 396 -6.64 -10.26 18.23
N SER A 397 -6.18 -10.17 16.98
CA SER A 397 -6.55 -11.10 15.89
C SER A 397 -5.92 -12.49 16.10
N VAL A 398 -4.67 -12.54 16.57
CA VAL A 398 -4.05 -13.78 17.07
C VAL A 398 -4.79 -14.28 18.31
N LYS A 399 -5.33 -13.42 19.17
CA LYS A 399 -6.20 -13.85 20.28
C LYS A 399 -7.62 -14.22 19.84
N LEU A 400 -8.21 -13.59 18.82
CA LEU A 400 -9.58 -13.80 18.32
C LEU A 400 -9.70 -15.12 17.56
N ASN A 401 -8.63 -15.51 16.85
CA ASN A 401 -8.48 -16.88 16.35
C ASN A 401 -8.21 -17.90 17.47
N ASN A 402 -7.85 -17.45 18.67
CA ASN A 402 -7.63 -18.29 19.86
C ASN A 402 -8.75 -18.19 20.92
N THR A 403 -9.77 -17.31 20.81
CA THR A 403 -10.78 -17.09 21.87
C THR A 403 -12.16 -17.67 21.56
N THR A 404 -12.38 -18.26 20.38
CA THR A 404 -13.54 -19.15 20.17
C THR A 404 -13.37 -20.52 20.83
N LEU A 405 -12.18 -20.84 21.37
CA LEU A 405 -11.96 -22.03 22.19
C LEU A 405 -10.94 -21.70 23.27
N PHE A 406 -11.29 -21.94 24.53
CA PHE A 406 -10.50 -21.75 25.77
C PHE A 406 -10.90 -20.55 26.65
N GLN A 407 -12.08 -20.66 27.27
CA GLN A 407 -12.18 -20.32 28.69
C GLN A 407 -11.38 -21.37 29.47
N THR A 408 -10.16 -21.03 29.89
CA THR A 408 -9.53 -21.71 31.01
C THR A 408 -9.52 -20.76 32.20
N LYS A 409 -10.38 -21.06 33.17
CA LYS A 409 -10.33 -20.50 34.52
C LYS A 409 -8.98 -20.85 35.16
N SER A 410 -8.05 -19.89 35.31
CA SER A 410 -7.08 -19.93 36.41
C SER A 410 -6.42 -18.58 36.71
N LYS A 411 -6.77 -18.09 37.91
CA LYS A 411 -5.98 -17.33 38.90
C LYS A 411 -5.25 -16.04 38.49
N LYS A 412 -5.86 -14.94 38.95
CA LYS A 412 -5.23 -13.65 39.28
C LYS A 412 -3.95 -13.85 40.09
N LYS A 413 -2.83 -13.28 39.64
CA LYS A 413 -1.76 -12.77 40.51
C LYS A 413 -1.48 -11.33 40.10
N ARG A 414 -1.82 -10.39 40.99
CA ARG A 414 -1.34 -9.00 40.95
C ARG A 414 0.10 -9.03 41.44
N ILE A 415 1.03 -8.50 40.65
CA ILE A 415 2.35 -8.13 41.13
C ILE A 415 2.29 -6.63 41.36
N PHE A 416 2.39 -6.22 42.62
CA PHE A 416 2.71 -4.86 43.01
C PHE A 416 4.24 -4.75 43.02
N THR A 417 4.80 -3.79 42.29
CA THR A 417 6.17 -3.34 42.53
C THR A 417 6.07 -2.06 43.34
N ASN A 418 6.42 -2.15 44.63
CA ASN A 418 6.75 -0.99 45.44
C ASN A 418 8.09 -0.43 44.93
N PHE A 419 8.15 0.89 44.76
CA PHE A 419 9.40 1.64 44.64
C PHE A 419 9.83 2.05 46.04
N ASP A 420 11.10 1.78 46.36
CA ASP A 420 11.90 2.58 47.29
C ASP A 420 12.74 3.56 46.46
#